data_AF-A0A815RGA3-F1
#
_entry.id   AF-A0A815RGA3-F1
#
_cell.length_a   1.000
_cell.length_b   1.000
_cell.length_c   1.000
_cell.angle_alpha   90.00
_cell.angle_beta   90.00
_cell.angle_gamma   90.00
#
_symmetry.space_group_name_H-M   'P 1'
#
loop_
_entity.id
_entity.type
_entity.pdbx_description
1 polymer ?
#
loop_
_entity_poly.entity_id
_entity_poly.type
_entity_poly.pdbx_seq_one_letter_code
_entity_poly.pdbx_strand_id
1 'polypeptide(L)' 'MLVRLKGYPTTSNVLSMMCITLEPEGLNYKMGSRRIGDIDQIWADVHKAEKDLNWKAELDLKAMLTSAWSWEKRINKQAT' A
#
# COMPACT_ATOMS: atom_id res chain seq x y z
N MET A 1 -2.54 -5.28 -8.90
CA MET A 1 -1.98 -5.56 -7.58
C MET A 1 -3.14 -5.59 -6.58
N LEU A 2 -3.43 -6.74 -5.98
CA LEU A 2 -4.48 -6.92 -4.97
C LEU A 2 -3.77 -7.50 -3.74
N VAL A 3 -3.33 -6.64 -2.82
CA VAL A 3 -2.72 -7.01 -1.54
C VAL A 3 -3.86 -7.31 -0.57
N ARG A 4 -4.00 -8.58 -0.20
CA ARG A 4 -4.97 -9.04 0.79
C ARG A 4 -4.36 -8.95 2.19
N LEU A 5 -4.76 -7.95 2.98
CA LEU A 5 -4.39 -7.85 4.39
C LEU A 5 -5.40 -8.65 5.25
N LYS A 6 -4.91 -9.42 6.23
CA LYS A 6 -5.76 -10.10 7.22
C LYS A 6 -6.64 -9.05 7.93
N GLY A 7 -7.96 -9.26 7.94
CA GLY A 7 -8.94 -8.38 8.60
C GLY A 7 -9.84 -7.56 7.67
N TYR A 8 -9.64 -7.62 6.35
CA TYR A 8 -10.42 -6.82 5.39
C TYR A 8 -11.18 -7.70 4.38
N PRO A 9 -12.41 -7.30 3.97
CA PRO A 9 -13.28 -8.10 3.11
C PRO A 9 -12.63 -8.41 1.77
N THR A 10 -12.87 -9.65 1.31
CA THR A 10 -12.18 -10.38 0.24
C THR A 10 -12.29 -9.81 -1.17
N THR A 11 -12.99 -8.69 -1.39
CA THR A 11 -13.23 -8.10 -2.71
C THR A 11 -12.62 -6.70 -2.89
N SER A 12 -12.00 -6.10 -1.86
CA SER A 12 -11.43 -4.75 -2.00
C SER A 12 -10.01 -4.77 -2.58
N ASN A 13 -9.91 -4.29 -3.82
CA ASN A 13 -8.70 -3.84 -4.52
C ASN A 13 -7.82 -2.93 -3.62
N VAL A 14 -6.49 -3.01 -3.72
CA VAL A 14 -5.58 -2.04 -3.04
C VAL A 14 -5.94 -0.60 -3.34
N LEU A 15 -6.48 -0.34 -4.53
CA LEU A 15 -6.96 0.97 -4.95
C LEU A 15 -8.20 1.41 -4.15
N SER A 16 -9.10 0.48 -3.83
CA SER A 16 -10.24 0.75 -2.95
C SER A 16 -9.76 1.07 -1.52
N MET A 17 -8.72 0.38 -1.06
CA MET A 17 -8.11 0.65 0.25
C MET A 17 -7.44 2.03 0.31
N MET A 18 -6.77 2.45 -0.77
CA MET A 18 -6.09 3.74 -0.84
C MET A 18 -7.08 4.91 -0.85
N CYS A 19 -8.18 4.82 -1.62
CA CYS A 19 -9.28 5.78 -1.57
C CYS A 19 -9.84 5.95 -0.16
N ILE A 20 -10.19 4.84 0.51
CA ILE A 20 -10.82 4.89 1.85
C ILE A 20 -9.88 5.50 2.90
N THR A 21 -8.56 5.31 2.76
CA THR A 21 -7.59 5.65 3.82
C THR A 21 -7.06 7.08 3.72
N LEU A 22 -6.88 7.62 2.51
CA LEU A 22 -6.16 8.89 2.32
C LEU A 22 -7.03 10.04 1.81
N GLU A 23 -8.00 9.78 0.94
CA GLU A 23 -8.77 10.85 0.29
C GLU A 23 -10.24 10.46 0.06
N PRO A 24 -11.19 11.10 0.75
CA PRO A 24 -12.61 10.91 0.48
C PRO A 24 -13.06 11.52 -0.86
N GLU A 25 -12.21 12.31 -1.54
CA GLU A 25 -12.54 13.03 -2.79
C GLU A 25 -12.34 12.22 -4.08
N GLY A 26 -11.92 10.95 -3.97
CA GLY A 26 -11.90 10.02 -5.09
C GLY A 26 -10.60 10.05 -5.90
N LEU A 27 -9.88 8.93 -5.86
CA LEU A 27 -8.69 8.71 -6.67
C LEU A 27 -9.07 8.53 -8.15
N ASN A 28 -8.52 9.36 -9.02
CA ASN A 28 -8.66 9.19 -10.46
C ASN A 28 -7.78 8.03 -10.95
N TYR A 29 -8.38 6.85 -11.15
CA TYR A 29 -7.70 5.69 -11.72
C TYR A 29 -8.51 5.04 -12.84
N LYS A 30 -7.82 4.32 -13.73
CA LYS A 30 -8.44 3.50 -14.79
C LYS A 30 -7.85 2.10 -14.73
N MET A 31 -8.70 1.08 -14.86
CA MET A 31 -8.25 -0.30 -14.93
C MET A 31 -7.61 -0.54 -16.31
N GLY A 32 -6.29 -0.71 -16.33
CA GLY A 32 -5.53 -1.05 -17.53
C GLY A 32 -5.38 -2.55 -17.73
N SER A 33 -4.79 -2.95 -18.86
CA SER A 33 -4.38 -4.33 -19.12
C SER A 33 -3.31 -4.79 -18.12
N ARG A 34 -3.30 -6.10 -17.81
CA ARG A 34 -2.26 -6.72 -16.97
C ARG A 34 -0.88 -6.49 -17.61
N ARG A 35 0.10 -6.05 -16.83
CA ARG A 35 1.47 -5.91 -17.33
C ARG A 35 2.09 -7.29 -17.47
N ILE A 36 2.83 -7.50 -18.56
CA ILE A 36 3.55 -8.75 -18.80
C ILE A 36 4.58 -8.93 -17.68
N GLY A 37 4.53 -10.06 -16.98
CA GLY A 37 5.41 -10.35 -15.84
C GLY A 37 4.84 -10.01 -14.46
N ASP A 38 3.68 -9.34 -14.36
CA ASP A 38 3.01 -9.14 -13.07
C ASP A 38 2.41 -10.48 -12.58
N ILE A 39 2.94 -11.01 -11.48
CA ILE A 39 2.37 -12.14 -10.73
C ILE A 39 1.12 -11.69 -9.94
N ASP A 40 0.19 -12.62 -9.70
CA ASP A 40 -1.11 -12.26 -9.11
C ASP A 40 -0.99 -11.71 -7.69
N GLN A 41 -0.25 -12.40 -6.80
CA GLN A 41 -0.04 -12.02 -5.40
C GLN A 41 1.30 -12.56 -4.87
N ILE A 42 1.99 -11.78 -4.02
CA ILE A 42 3.20 -12.21 -3.31
C ILE A 42 3.32 -11.47 -1.98
N TRP A 43 3.79 -12.15 -0.92
CA TRP A 43 4.08 -11.57 0.39
C TRP A 43 5.27 -12.29 1.04
N ALA A 44 5.93 -11.61 1.98
CA ALA A 44 7.06 -12.17 2.73
C ALA A 44 6.57 -12.93 3.98
N ASP A 45 7.22 -14.05 4.28
CA ASP A 45 7.22 -14.63 5.62
C ASP A 45 8.30 -13.93 6.46
N VAL A 46 7.89 -13.29 7.55
CA VAL A 46 8.76 -12.46 8.41
C VAL A 46 9.27 -13.20 9.65
N HIS A 47 8.86 -14.46 9.87
CA HIS A 47 9.22 -15.22 11.07
C HIS A 47 10.72 -15.37 11.27
N LYS A 48 11.49 -15.48 10.17
CA LYS A 48 12.95 -15.57 10.24
C LYS A 48 13.58 -14.28 10.79
N ALA A 49 13.11 -13.11 10.34
CA ALA A 49 13.62 -11.82 10.81
C ALA A 49 13.24 -11.58 12.29
N GLU A 50 12.02 -11.96 12.68
CA GLU A 50 11.59 -11.89 14.09
C GLU A 50 12.46 -12.77 14.98
N LYS A 51 12.77 -14.00 14.55
CA LYS A 51 13.55 -14.95 15.35
C LYS A 51 15.03 -14.61 15.43
N ASP A 52 15.65 -14.30 14.29
CA ASP A 52 17.10 -14.20 14.18
C ASP A 52 17.60 -12.77 14.47
N LEU A 53 16.77 -11.76 14.20
CA LEU A 53 17.13 -10.34 14.32
C LEU A 53 16.34 -9.62 15.41
N ASN A 54 15.38 -10.28 16.06
CA ASN A 54 14.43 -9.67 16.99
C ASN A 54 13.77 -8.39 16.41
N TRP A 55 13.56 -8.39 15.09
CA TRP A 55 13.05 -7.24 14.35
C TRP A 55 11.67 -7.54 13.77
N LYS A 56 10.76 -6.56 13.89
CA LYS A 56 9.40 -6.64 13.39
C LYS A 56 8.99 -5.29 12.81
N ALA A 57 8.22 -5.31 11.72
CA ALA A 57 7.58 -4.11 11.20
C ALA A 57 6.43 -3.67 12.13
N GLU A 58 6.55 -2.46 12.69
CA GLU A 58 5.57 -1.90 13.63
C GLU A 58 4.54 -0.97 12.97
N LEU A 59 4.88 -0.47 11.78
CA LEU A 59 4.03 0.50 11.05
C LEU A 59 2.98 -0.22 10.22
N ASP A 60 1.75 0.27 10.31
CA ASP A 60 0.61 -0.24 9.55
C ASP A 60 0.50 0.42 8.15
N LEU A 61 -0.47 -0.07 7.37
CA LEU A 61 -0.71 0.45 6.03
C LEU A 61 -1.07 1.95 6.03
N LYS A 62 -1.81 2.41 7.03
CA LYS A 62 -2.24 3.81 7.13
C LYS A 62 -1.06 4.75 7.37
N ALA A 63 -0.13 4.37 8.25
CA ALA A 63 1.09 5.10 8.50
C ALA A 63 1.99 5.16 7.25
N MET A 64 2.14 4.03 6.54
CA MET A 64 2.88 3.98 5.27
C MET A 64 2.27 4.92 4.22
N LEU A 65 0.96 4.84 4.02
CA LEU A 65 0.23 5.68 3.06
C LEU A 65 0.32 7.18 3.40
N THR A 66 0.14 7.53 4.68
CA THR A 66 0.16 8.93 5.14
C THR A 66 1.54 9.56 5.00
N SER A 67 2.60 8.81 5.33
CA SER A 67 3.98 9.29 5.22
C SER A 67 4.38 9.52 3.75
N ALA A 68 4.03 8.59 2.86
CA ALA A 68 4.25 8.73 1.42
C ALA A 68 3.53 9.96 0.84
N TRP A 69 2.26 10.18 1.21
CA TRP A 69 1.50 11.33 0.71
C TRP A 69 2.03 12.67 1.22
N SER A 70 2.45 12.71 2.49
CA SER A 70 3.06 13.90 3.08
C SER A 70 4.37 14.27 2.37
N TRP A 71 5.16 13.24 2.00
CA TRP A 71 6.38 13.42 1.21
C TRP A 71 6.09 13.98 -0.19
N GLU A 72 5.10 13.41 -0.89
CA GLU A 72 4.69 13.84 -2.23
C GLU A 72 4.21 15.31 -2.23
N LYS A 73 3.36 15.67 -1.26
CA LYS A 73 2.91 17.06 -1.06
C LYS A 73 4.06 18.03 -0.81
N ARG A 74 5.10 17.60 -0.09
CA ARG A 74 6.28 18.43 0.17
C ARG A 74 7.09 18.68 -1.10
N ILE A 75 7.29 17.65 -1.94
CA ILE A 75 8.02 17.79 -3.19
C ILE A 75 7.29 18.72 -4.15
N ASN A 76 5.98 18.54 -4.31
CA ASN A 76 5.18 19.39 -5.19
C ASN A 76 5.17 20.86 -4.74
N LYS A 77 5.29 21.15 -3.44
CA LYS A 77 5.44 22.53 -2.93
C LYS A 77 6.82 23.14 -3.16
N GLN A 78 7.87 22.33 -3.26
CA GLN A 78 9.25 22.80 -3.49
C GLN A 78 9.56 23.03 -4.97
N ALA A 79 8.78 22.44 -5.87
CA ALA A 79 8.93 22.58 -7.31
C ALA A 79 8.25 23.84 -7.89
N THR A 80 7.56 24.62 -7.05
CA THR A 80 6.94 25.92 -7.35
C THR A 80 7.67 27.04 -6.63
#